data_AF-A0A3M1D517-F1
#
_entry.id   AF-A0A3M1D517-F1
#
_cell.length_a   1.000
_cell.length_b   1.000
_cell.length_c   1.000
_cell.angle_alpha   90.00
_cell.angle_beta   90.00
_cell.angle_gamma   90.00
#
_symmetry.space_group_name_H-M   'P 1'
#
loop_
_entity.id
_entity.type
_entity.pdbx_description
1 polymer ?
#
loop_
_entity_poly.entity_id
_entity_poly.type
_entity_poly.pdbx_seq_one_letter_code
_entity_poly.pdbx_strand_id
1 'polypeptide(L)' 'MPNLTIKIDDEDFVRRAKVVAAKRGTSLSALVREYLVELVKKDEEYEQARKQALSTLKRGLHLGGAPITRDEVYRDRVE' A
#
# COMPACT_ATOMS: atom_id res chain seq x y z
N MET A 1 -2.54 -10.70 -22.38
CA MET A 1 -2.52 -10.99 -20.93
C MET A 1 -1.71 -12.26 -20.70
N PRO A 2 -0.78 -12.28 -19.74
CA PRO A 2 -0.07 -13.51 -19.37
C PRO A 2 -1.01 -14.48 -18.64
N ASN A 3 -0.79 -15.79 -18.82
CA ASN A 3 -1.49 -16.85 -18.12
C ASN A 3 -0.56 -17.45 -17.06
N LEU A 4 -1.11 -17.79 -15.89
CA LEU A 4 -0.40 -18.40 -14.77
C LEU A 4 -1.08 -19.70 -14.37
N THR A 5 -0.34 -20.80 -14.41
CA THR A 5 -0.79 -22.12 -13.91
C THR A 5 -0.07 -22.41 -12.60
N ILE A 6 -0.83 -22.68 -11.54
CA ILE A 6 -0.31 -22.98 -10.21
C ILE A 6 -0.69 -24.42 -9.87
N LYS A 7 0.28 -25.22 -9.41
CA LYS A 7 0.00 -26.53 -8.83
C LYS A 7 -0.35 -26.36 -7.35
N ILE A 8 -1.44 -26.99 -6.94
CA ILE A 8 -1.89 -27.05 -5.55
C ILE A 8 -2.09 -28.53 -5.25
N ASP A 9 -1.39 -29.04 -4.26
CA ASP A 9 -1.40 -30.47 -3.95
C ASP A 9 -2.66 -30.91 -3.19
N ASP A 10 -3.30 -29.98 -2.47
CA ASP A 10 -4.54 -30.23 -1.73
C ASP A 10 -5.79 -29.87 -2.58
N GLU A 11 -6.42 -30.90 -3.15
CA GLU A 11 -7.65 -30.75 -3.94
C GLU A 11 -8.83 -30.24 -3.07
N ASP A 12 -8.90 -30.65 -1.82
CA ASP A 12 -9.94 -30.22 -0.88
C ASP A 12 -9.82 -28.74 -0.53
N PHE A 13 -8.59 -28.22 -0.45
CA PHE A 13 -8.35 -26.78 -0.38
C PHE A 13 -8.87 -26.05 -1.62
N VAL A 14 -8.57 -26.53 -2.83
CA VAL A 14 -9.06 -25.90 -4.07
C VAL A 14 -10.59 -25.87 -4.11
N ARG A 15 -11.25 -26.96 -3.72
CA ARG A 15 -12.71 -27.03 -3.63
C ARG A 15 -13.28 -26.00 -2.65
N ARG A 16 -12.72 -25.91 -1.44
CA ARG A 16 -13.13 -24.91 -0.43
C ARG A 16 -12.89 -23.49 -0.91
N ALA A 17 -11.75 -23.22 -1.56
CA ALA A 17 -11.43 -21.92 -2.11
C ALA A 17 -12.42 -21.50 -3.21
N LYS A 18 -12.83 -22.42 -4.10
CA LYS A 18 -13.90 -22.17 -5.08
C LYS A 18 -15.23 -21.83 -4.43
N VAL A 19 -15.61 -22.52 -3.34
CA VAL A 19 -16.82 -22.20 -2.58
C VAL A 19 -16.74 -20.80 -1.98
N VAL A 20 -15.59 -20.39 -1.44
CA VAL A 20 -15.38 -19.03 -0.91
C VAL A 20 -15.48 -17.98 -2.01
N ALA A 21 -14.88 -18.23 -3.17
CA ALA A 21 -15.00 -17.35 -4.34
C ALA A 21 -16.47 -17.19 -4.77
N ALA A 22 -17.20 -18.30 -4.89
CA ALA A 22 -18.61 -18.27 -5.25
C ALA A 22 -19.46 -17.50 -4.22
N LYS A 23 -19.22 -17.70 -2.92
CA LYS A 23 -19.88 -16.93 -1.85
C LYS A 23 -19.64 -15.42 -1.95
N ARG A 24 -18.50 -15.01 -2.50
CA ARG A 24 -18.12 -13.61 -2.73
C ARG A 24 -18.53 -13.09 -4.11
N GLY A 25 -19.24 -13.89 -4.92
CA GLY A 25 -19.64 -13.52 -6.27
C GLY A 25 -18.47 -13.38 -7.26
N THR A 26 -17.36 -14.07 -7.01
CA THR A 26 -16.13 -13.98 -7.82
C THR A 26 -15.60 -15.37 -8.19
N SER A 27 -14.51 -15.42 -8.95
CA SER A 27 -13.82 -16.66 -9.32
C SER A 27 -12.53 -16.85 -8.51
N LEU A 28 -12.04 -18.09 -8.43
CA LEU A 28 -10.76 -18.37 -7.77
C LEU A 28 -9.60 -17.61 -8.43
N SER A 29 -9.58 -17.56 -9.76
CA SER A 29 -8.57 -16.81 -10.52
C SER A 29 -8.66 -15.30 -10.27
N ALA A 30 -9.86 -14.75 -10.06
CA ALA A 30 -10.04 -13.35 -9.69
C ALA A 30 -9.52 -13.07 -8.27
N LEU A 31 -9.80 -13.93 -7.29
CA LEU A 31 -9.24 -13.79 -5.94
C LEU A 31 -7.71 -13.82 -5.94
N VAL A 32 -7.10 -14.74 -6.69
CA VAL A 32 -5.63 -14.81 -6.80
C VAL A 32 -5.08 -13.55 -7.45
N ARG A 33 -5.74 -13.06 -8.51
CA ARG A 33 -5.35 -11.81 -9.18
C ARG A 33 -5.40 -10.62 -8.24
N GLU A 34 -6.51 -10.43 -7.51
CA GLU A 34 -6.68 -9.35 -6.55
C GLU A 34 -5.61 -9.40 -5.46
N TYR A 35 -5.33 -10.59 -4.93
CA TYR A 35 -4.28 -10.77 -3.93
C TYR A 35 -2.89 -10.39 -4.46
N LEU A 36 -2.55 -10.80 -5.68
CA LEU A 36 -1.26 -10.45 -6.30
C LEU A 36 -1.14 -8.96 -6.58
N VAL A 37 -2.22 -8.31 -7.02
CA VAL A 37 -2.26 -6.85 -7.23
C VAL A 37 -2.00 -6.12 -5.91
N GLU A 38 -2.71 -6.51 -4.84
CA GLU A 38 -2.51 -5.91 -3.52
C GLU A 38 -1.11 -6.18 -2.95
N LEU A 39 -0.55 -7.36 -3.21
CA LEU A 39 0.81 -7.70 -2.79
C LEU A 39 1.85 -6.79 -3.44
N VAL A 40 1.77 -6.63 -4.77
CA VAL A 40 2.68 -5.74 -5.53
C VAL A 40 2.49 -4.29 -5.10
N LYS A 41 1.24 -3.84 -4.97
CA LYS A 41 0.93 -2.47 -4.53
C LYS A 41 1.55 -2.16 -3.18
N LYS A 42 1.46 -3.05 -2.20
CA LYS A 42 2.08 -2.86 -0.88
C LYS A 42 3.60 -2.73 -0.94
N ASP A 43 4.24 -3.52 -1.80
CA ASP A 43 5.69 -3.45 -2.01
C ASP A 43 6.10 -2.13 -2.68
N GLU A 44 5.36 -1.73 -3.71
CA GLU A 44 5.62 -0.50 -4.45
C GLU A 44 5.31 0.77 -3.64
N GLU A 45 4.24 0.79 -2.83
CA GLU A 45 3.83 1.95 -2.04
C GLU A 45 4.94 2.43 -1.11
N TYR A 46 5.64 1.51 -0.44
CA TYR A 46 6.75 1.87 0.44
C TYR A 46 7.90 2.52 -0.36
N GLU A 47 8.31 1.89 -1.46
CA GLU A 47 9.41 2.40 -2.27
C GLU A 47 9.06 3.74 -2.95
N GLN A 48 7.81 3.93 -3.37
CA GLN A 48 7.33 5.20 -3.92
C GLN A 48 7.32 6.30 -2.85
N ALA A 49 6.78 6.01 -1.65
CA ALA A 49 6.79 6.96 -0.52
C ALA A 49 8.22 7.34 -0.13
N ARG A 50 9.13 6.36 -0.07
CA ARG A 50 10.55 6.57 0.20
C ARG A 50 11.21 7.46 -0.85
N LYS A 51 10.99 7.20 -2.14
CA LYS A 51 11.52 8.02 -3.24
C LYS A 51 11.00 9.46 -3.16
N GLN A 52 9.71 9.64 -2.88
CA GLN A 52 9.12 10.97 -2.70
C GLN A 52 9.73 11.70 -1.50
N ALA A 53 9.85 11.06 -0.34
CA ALA A 53 10.44 11.66 0.85
C ALA A 53 11.89 12.11 0.60
N LEU A 54 12.71 11.24 -0.01
CA LEU A 54 14.09 11.58 -0.36
C LEU A 54 14.18 12.71 -1.40
N SER A 55 13.27 12.75 -2.37
CA SER A 55 13.19 13.84 -3.34
C SER A 55 12.85 15.17 -2.67
N THR A 56 11.90 15.17 -1.73
CA THR A 56 11.54 16.36 -0.94
C THR A 56 12.71 16.84 -0.09
N LEU A 57 13.42 15.92 0.58
CA LEU A 57 14.61 16.27 1.37
C LEU A 57 15.73 16.86 0.50
N LYS A 58 15.99 16.29 -0.68
CA LYS A 58 17.00 16.79 -1.62
C LYS A 58 16.64 18.16 -2.19
N ARG A 59 15.36 18.39 -2.50
CA ARG A 59 14.88 19.68 -3.00
C ARG A 59 15.02 20.76 -1.92
N GLY A 60 14.80 20.40 -0.66
CA GLY A 60 14.63 21.34 0.43
C GLY A 60 13.29 22.08 0.34
N LEU A 61 12.89 22.71 1.44
CA LEU A 61 11.68 23.53 1.49
C LEU A 61 12.09 24.96 1.85
N HIS A 62 11.62 25.93 1.08
CA HIS A 62 11.68 27.34 1.48
C HIS A 62 10.52 27.60 2.42
N LEU A 63 10.73 27.29 3.70
CA LEU A 63 9.70 27.38 4.73
C LEU A 63 9.30 28.83 5.08
N GLY A 64 10.08 29.81 4.61
CA GLY A 64 9.89 31.23 4.96
C GLY A 64 10.04 31.47 6.47
N GLY A 65 9.73 32.68 6.90
CA GLY A 65 9.76 33.06 8.31
C GLY A 65 11.16 33.30 8.88
N ALA A 66 11.20 33.90 10.06
CA ALA A 66 12.40 33.97 10.88
C ALA A 66 12.50 32.68 11.73
N PRO A 67 13.70 32.29 12.17
CA PRO A 67 13.84 31.23 13.16
C PRO A 67 12.99 31.56 14.40
N ILE A 68 12.10 30.65 14.79
CA ILE A 68 11.29 30.79 16.00
C ILE A 68 11.72 29.72 17.01
N THR A 69 11.69 30.10 18.28
CA THR A 69 11.91 29.19 19.39
C THR A 69 10.66 28.35 19.66
N ARG A 70 10.86 27.21 20.33
CA ARG A 70 9.76 26.34 20.75
C ARG A 70 8.73 27.10 21.60
N ASP A 71 9.18 27.97 22.50
CA ASP A 71 8.31 28.71 23.43
C ASP A 71 7.48 29.81 22.72
N GLU A 72 7.97 30.34 21.60
CA GLU A 72 7.20 31.26 20.74
C GLU A 72 6.04 30.54 20.04
N VAL A 73 6.22 29.28 19.61
CA VAL A 73 5.15 28.46 18.99
C VAL A 73 3.98 28.19 19.94
N TYR A 74 4.26 27.98 21.23
CA TYR A 74 3.20 27.65 22.21
C TYR A 74 2.41 28.86 22.69
N ARG A 75 2.94 30.08 22.54
CA ARG A 75 2.28 31.31 22.99
C ARG A 75 1.00 31.61 22.20
N ASP A 76 1.03 31.41 20.89
CA ASP A 76 -0.08 31.74 19.98
C ASP A 76 -1.22 30.71 19.97
N ARG A 77 -1.13 29.64 20.79
CA ARG A 77 -2.09 28.51 20.78
C ARG A 77 -3.08 28.54 21.94
N VAL A 78 -3.02 29.56 22.81
CA VAL A 78 -3.78 29.64 24.07
C VAL A 78 -4.66 30.90 24.15
N GLU A 79 -4.95 31.57 23.02
CA GLU A 79 -6.03 32.57 22.92
C GLU A 79 -7.25 32.02 22.15
#